data_AF-A0A7J0CK73-F1
#
_entry.id   AF-A0A7J0CK73-F1
#
_cell.length_a   1.000
_cell.length_b   1.000
_cell.length_c   1.000
_cell.angle_alpha   90.00
_cell.angle_beta   90.00
_cell.angle_gamma   90.00
#
_symmetry.space_group_name_H-M   'P 1'
#
loop_
_entity.id
_entity.type
_entity.pdbx_description
1 polymer ?
#
loop_
_entity_poly.entity_id
_entity_poly.type
_entity_poly.pdbx_seq_one_letter_code
_entity_poly.pdbx_strand_id
1 'polypeptide(L)'
;MPRMLDVSQDVRAEIGDDEADRLLVGDDTPGSYDCTSCRTPGDSDQERTSTVLFIGDETAVLAFAHATCIPSQVVKVAEDQLQGAVRSITGSEQKNTEGRMPEQAVLGITSGLVLIEDDVRPALVVEPTGPVARPGTDGSGGDEFLQLLLEQGFHPAPT
;
A
#
# COMPACT_ATOMS: atom_id res chain seq x y z
N MET A 1 -10.95 -12.56 -21.42
CA MET A 1 -9.61 -12.81 -22.01
C MET A 1 -8.72 -13.27 -20.87
N PRO A 2 -7.70 -14.12 -21.08
CA PRO A 2 -6.82 -14.54 -19.99
C PRO A 2 -6.16 -13.31 -19.35
N ARG A 3 -6.14 -13.23 -18.03
CA ARG A 3 -5.54 -12.10 -17.30
C ARG A 3 -4.02 -12.21 -17.36
N MET A 4 -3.33 -11.08 -17.35
CA MET A 4 -1.86 -11.04 -17.30
C MET A 4 -1.34 -11.17 -15.86
N LEU A 5 -1.87 -12.17 -15.13
CA LEU A 5 -1.56 -12.41 -13.72
C LEU A 5 -0.37 -13.35 -13.52
N ASP A 6 0.53 -12.96 -12.63
CA ASP A 6 1.55 -13.82 -12.06
C ASP A 6 1.05 -14.39 -10.71
N VAL A 7 0.92 -15.72 -10.65
CA VAL A 7 0.58 -16.47 -9.43
C VAL A 7 1.75 -17.39 -9.08
N SER A 8 2.44 -17.07 -7.99
CA SER A 8 3.56 -17.89 -7.49
C SER A 8 3.09 -19.24 -6.96
N GLN A 9 4.02 -20.19 -6.86
CA GLN A 9 3.73 -21.52 -6.30
C GLN A 9 3.30 -21.44 -4.83
N ASP A 10 3.87 -20.52 -4.07
CA ASP A 10 3.49 -20.30 -2.67
C ASP A 10 2.05 -19.79 -2.56
N VAL A 11 1.66 -18.81 -3.38
CA VAL A 11 0.28 -18.31 -3.42
C VAL A 11 -0.68 -19.43 -3.86
N ARG A 12 -0.32 -20.19 -4.90
CA ARG A 12 -1.11 -21.33 -5.40
C ARG A 12 -1.28 -22.42 -4.34
N ALA A 13 -0.26 -22.70 -3.53
CA ALA A 13 -0.34 -23.67 -2.45
C ALA A 13 -1.32 -23.24 -1.34
N GLU A 14 -1.44 -21.94 -1.08
CA GLU A 14 -2.33 -21.41 -0.05
C GLU A 14 -3.79 -21.30 -0.51
N ILE A 15 -4.05 -20.85 -1.75
CA ILE A 15 -5.43 -20.67 -2.26
C ILE A 15 -5.99 -21.93 -2.94
N GLY A 16 -5.12 -22.87 -3.31
CA GLY A 16 -5.47 -24.08 -4.06
C GLY A 16 -5.44 -23.90 -5.58
N ASP A 17 -5.18 -25.00 -6.31
CA ASP A 17 -5.02 -25.00 -7.77
C ASP A 17 -6.28 -24.53 -8.51
N ASP A 18 -7.46 -25.00 -8.10
CA ASP A 18 -8.73 -24.65 -8.75
C ASP A 18 -9.07 -23.16 -8.61
N GLU A 19 -8.63 -22.52 -7.53
CA GLU A 19 -8.81 -21.08 -7.30
C GLU A 19 -7.78 -20.27 -8.10
N ALA A 20 -6.52 -20.70 -8.07
CA ALA A 20 -5.45 -20.10 -8.86
C ALA A 20 -5.78 -20.11 -10.37
N ASP A 21 -6.33 -21.21 -10.87
CA ASP A 21 -6.71 -21.32 -12.28
C ASP A 21 -7.91 -20.43 -12.62
N ARG A 22 -8.89 -20.26 -11.71
CA ARG A 22 -10.00 -19.32 -11.88
C ARG A 22 -9.54 -17.86 -11.95
N LEU A 23 -8.56 -17.48 -11.14
CA LEU A 23 -7.93 -16.15 -11.22
C LEU A 23 -7.28 -15.92 -12.59
N LEU A 24 -6.51 -16.89 -13.10
CA LEU A 24 -5.83 -16.77 -14.39
C LEU A 24 -6.80 -16.63 -15.58
N VAL A 25 -7.97 -17.27 -15.50
CA VAL A 25 -9.03 -17.16 -16.52
C VAL A 25 -9.82 -15.85 -16.39
N GLY A 26 -9.78 -15.22 -15.22
CA GLY A 26 -10.34 -13.89 -14.96
C GLY A 26 -11.75 -13.88 -14.39
N ASP A 27 -12.26 -15.01 -13.90
CA ASP A 27 -13.60 -15.13 -13.32
C ASP A 27 -13.72 -14.35 -11.99
N ASP A 28 -12.67 -14.43 -11.15
CA ASP A 28 -12.63 -13.80 -9.82
C ASP A 28 -11.57 -12.67 -9.74
N THR A 29 -11.10 -12.17 -10.89
CA THR A 29 -10.08 -11.11 -10.97
C THR A 29 -10.68 -9.79 -11.44
N PRO A 30 -10.54 -8.70 -10.67
CA PRO A 30 -10.94 -7.38 -11.11
C PRO A 30 -10.06 -6.90 -12.27
N GLY A 31 -10.67 -6.22 -13.25
CA GLY A 31 -9.93 -5.60 -14.36
C GLY A 31 -8.99 -4.50 -13.85
N SER A 32 -9.56 -3.47 -13.25
CA SER A 32 -8.80 -2.40 -12.58
C SER A 32 -8.47 -2.76 -11.13
N TYR A 33 -7.29 -2.37 -10.66
CA TYR A 33 -6.87 -2.52 -9.26
C TYR A 33 -6.02 -1.32 -8.83
N ASP A 34 -5.95 -1.05 -7.51
CA ASP A 34 -4.93 -0.15 -6.97
C ASP A 34 -3.72 -0.98 -6.52
N CYS A 35 -2.54 -0.68 -7.05
CA CYS A 35 -1.33 -1.41 -6.71
C CYS A 35 -1.06 -1.34 -5.20
N THR A 36 -1.00 -2.48 -4.51
CA THR A 36 -0.80 -2.50 -3.04
C THR A 36 0.53 -1.87 -2.60
N SER A 37 1.53 -1.84 -3.50
CA SER A 37 2.84 -1.24 -3.24
C SER A 37 2.86 0.29 -3.46
N CYS A 38 2.47 0.77 -4.65
CA CYS A 38 2.62 2.18 -5.02
C CYS A 38 1.30 2.98 -5.04
N ARG A 39 0.17 2.32 -4.76
CA ARG A 39 -1.20 2.88 -4.76
C ARG A 39 -1.63 3.56 -6.07
N THR A 40 -0.90 3.32 -7.16
CA THR A 40 -1.28 3.78 -8.49
C THR A 40 -2.25 2.79 -9.12
N PRO A 41 -3.28 3.24 -9.86
CA PRO A 41 -4.19 2.35 -10.57
C PRO A 41 -3.46 1.53 -11.63
N GLY A 42 -3.87 0.27 -11.78
CA GLY A 42 -3.42 -0.66 -12.81
C GLY A 42 -4.58 -1.41 -13.44
N ASP A 43 -4.32 -2.13 -14.53
CA ASP A 43 -5.31 -2.92 -15.28
C ASP A 43 -4.75 -4.29 -15.70
N SER A 44 -5.28 -5.36 -15.11
CA SER A 44 -4.84 -6.75 -15.31
C SER A 44 -5.15 -7.30 -16.71
N ASP A 45 -5.97 -6.59 -17.51
CA ASP A 45 -6.17 -6.89 -18.93
C ASP A 45 -5.07 -6.27 -19.82
N GLN A 46 -4.36 -5.24 -19.35
CA GLN A 46 -3.44 -4.45 -20.16
C GLN A 46 -1.97 -4.63 -19.75
N GLU A 47 -1.69 -5.00 -18.51
CA GLU A 47 -0.32 -5.07 -17.99
C GLU A 47 -0.10 -6.29 -17.10
N ARG A 48 1.18 -6.64 -16.88
CA ARG A 48 1.52 -7.74 -15.97
C ARG A 48 1.27 -7.35 -14.51
N THR A 49 0.46 -8.16 -13.84
CA THR A 49 0.01 -7.95 -12.46
C THR A 49 0.46 -9.12 -11.59
N SER A 50 1.11 -8.84 -10.46
CA SER A 50 1.46 -9.84 -9.45
C SER A 50 0.37 -9.99 -8.40
N THR A 51 0.08 -11.23 -8.03
CA THR A 51 -0.80 -11.57 -6.91
C THR A 51 -0.05 -11.60 -5.58
N VAL A 52 -0.57 -10.92 -4.57
CA VAL A 52 0.02 -10.87 -3.23
C VAL A 52 -1.00 -11.33 -2.23
N LEU A 53 -0.71 -12.42 -1.53
CA LEU A 53 -1.60 -13.00 -0.53
C LEU A 53 -1.11 -12.59 0.87
N PHE A 54 -1.89 -11.77 1.55
CA PHE A 54 -1.65 -11.43 2.95
C PHE A 54 -2.34 -12.45 3.85
N ILE A 55 -1.58 -13.11 4.73
CA ILE A 55 -2.09 -14.13 5.66
C ILE A 55 -1.87 -13.69 7.10
N GLY A 56 -2.95 -13.69 7.87
CA GLY A 56 -2.98 -13.50 9.32
C GLY A 56 -3.32 -14.82 10.00
N ASP A 57 -3.63 -14.74 11.29
CA ASP A 57 -3.97 -15.94 12.06
C ASP A 57 -5.35 -16.47 11.69
N GLU A 58 -6.29 -15.58 11.33
CA GLU A 58 -7.68 -15.93 11.00
C GLU A 58 -8.10 -15.51 9.59
N THR A 59 -7.42 -14.52 9.00
CA THR A 59 -7.81 -13.91 7.74
C THR A 59 -6.77 -14.06 6.65
N ALA A 60 -7.23 -14.21 5.41
CA ALA A 60 -6.39 -14.18 4.21
C ALA A 60 -7.00 -13.22 3.19
N VAL A 61 -6.17 -12.37 2.59
CA VAL A 61 -6.60 -11.32 1.66
C VAL A 61 -5.72 -11.35 0.43
N LEU A 62 -6.36 -11.56 -0.72
CA LEU A 62 -5.70 -11.48 -2.01
C LEU A 62 -5.71 -10.03 -2.51
N ALA A 63 -4.54 -9.52 -2.87
CA ALA A 63 -4.36 -8.19 -3.44
C ALA A 63 -3.49 -8.25 -4.71
N PHE A 64 -3.44 -7.13 -5.42
CA PHE A 64 -2.77 -7.01 -6.71
C PHE A 64 -1.72 -5.88 -6.69
N ALA A 65 -0.66 -6.07 -7.47
CA ALA A 65 0.37 -5.06 -7.70
C ALA A 65 0.89 -5.13 -9.13
N HIS A 66 1.48 -4.05 -9.62
CA HIS A 66 2.29 -4.14 -10.84
C HIS A 66 3.42 -5.17 -10.62
N ALA A 67 3.65 -6.03 -11.61
CA ALA A 67 4.73 -7.02 -11.54
C ALA A 67 6.13 -6.39 -11.38
N THR A 68 6.28 -5.11 -11.71
CA THR A 68 7.51 -4.33 -11.53
C THR A 68 7.66 -3.75 -10.12
N CYS A 69 6.56 -3.59 -9.37
CA CYS A 69 6.61 -3.04 -8.02
C CYS A 69 7.02 -4.12 -7.01
N ILE A 70 6.35 -5.27 -7.05
CA ILE A 70 6.61 -6.41 -6.17
C ILE A 70 6.26 -7.72 -6.89
N PRO A 71 7.01 -8.81 -6.62
CA PRO A 71 6.71 -10.12 -7.18
C PRO A 71 5.50 -10.75 -6.50
N SER A 72 4.90 -11.75 -7.14
CA SER A 72 3.88 -12.59 -6.51
C SER A 72 4.46 -13.35 -5.31
N GLN A 73 3.80 -13.27 -4.17
CA GLN A 73 4.29 -13.83 -2.91
C GLN A 73 3.20 -13.93 -1.84
N VAL A 74 3.50 -14.70 -0.79
CA VAL A 74 2.72 -14.77 0.44
C VAL A 74 3.40 -13.91 1.50
N VAL A 75 2.64 -13.00 2.12
CA VAL A 75 3.12 -12.10 3.18
C VAL A 75 2.37 -12.40 4.48
N LYS A 76 3.09 -12.85 5.50
CA LYS A 76 2.53 -13.04 6.84
C LYS A 76 2.52 -11.71 7.57
N VAL A 77 1.36 -11.30 8.08
CA VAL A 77 1.23 -10.07 8.88
C VAL A 77 0.41 -10.35 10.13
N ALA A 78 0.58 -9.53 11.15
CA ALA A 78 -0.23 -9.62 12.35
C ALA A 78 -1.70 -9.28 12.02
N GLU A 79 -2.65 -9.94 12.70
CA GLU A 79 -4.09 -9.81 12.41
C GLU A 79 -4.59 -8.35 12.50
N ASP A 80 -4.05 -7.58 13.45
CA ASP A 80 -4.36 -6.15 13.62
C ASP A 80 -3.93 -5.29 12.42
N GLN A 81 -2.78 -5.62 11.80
CA GLN A 81 -2.28 -4.96 10.60
C GLN A 81 -3.12 -5.33 9.37
N LEU A 82 -3.55 -6.59 9.27
CA LEU A 82 -4.37 -7.10 8.18
C LEU A 82 -5.73 -6.40 8.11
N GLN A 83 -6.41 -6.24 9.25
CA GLN A 83 -7.70 -5.54 9.31
C GLN A 83 -7.60 -4.06 8.91
N GLY A 84 -6.46 -3.41 9.22
CA GLY A 84 -6.17 -2.05 8.76
C GLY A 84 -5.95 -1.97 7.25
N ALA A 85 -5.19 -2.93 6.68
CA ALA A 85 -4.94 -3.01 5.25
C ALA A 85 -6.22 -3.29 4.45
N VAL A 86 -7.07 -4.22 4.91
CA VAL A 86 -8.35 -4.57 4.28
C VAL A 86 -9.23 -3.34 4.11
N ARG A 87 -9.40 -2.53 5.16
CA ARG A 87 -10.22 -1.30 5.12
C ARG A 87 -9.72 -0.29 4.10
N SER A 88 -8.41 -0.24 3.88
CA SER A 88 -7.79 0.64 2.88
C SER A 88 -7.91 0.10 1.45
N ILE A 89 -7.94 -1.23 1.27
CA ILE A 89 -8.02 -1.90 -0.03
C ILE A 89 -9.47 -1.98 -0.53
N THR A 90 -10.43 -2.25 0.35
CA THR A 90 -11.87 -2.29 0.00
C THR A 90 -12.48 -0.88 -0.16
N GLY A 91 -11.71 0.18 0.10
CA GLY A 91 -12.16 1.57 0.05
C GLY A 91 -12.19 2.21 -1.35
N SER A 92 -11.78 1.50 -2.40
CA SER A 92 -11.66 2.04 -3.76
C SER A 92 -12.99 2.04 -4.55
N GLU A 93 -14.12 2.43 -3.93
CA GLU A 93 -15.39 2.74 -4.62
C GLU A 93 -16.26 3.81 -3.92
N GLN A 94 -15.66 4.78 -3.20
CA GLN A 94 -16.37 6.02 -2.89
C GLN A 94 -15.58 7.22 -3.36
N LYS A 95 -15.94 7.70 -4.55
CA LYS A 95 -15.76 9.10 -4.95
C LYS A 95 -16.46 9.97 -3.90
N ASN A 96 -15.73 10.37 -2.88
CA ASN A 96 -16.27 11.07 -1.72
C ASN A 96 -16.55 12.53 -2.07
N THR A 97 -17.68 12.75 -2.74
CA THR A 97 -18.36 14.04 -2.72
C THR A 97 -19.09 14.11 -1.38
N GLU A 98 -18.64 15.01 -0.51
CA GLU A 98 -19.30 15.50 0.72
C GLU A 98 -19.20 14.62 2.00
N GLY A 99 -18.26 14.97 2.89
CA GLY A 99 -18.35 14.63 4.31
C GLY A 99 -17.00 14.57 5.02
N ARG A 100 -16.67 15.61 5.80
CA ARG A 100 -15.44 15.78 6.60
C ARG A 100 -15.37 14.75 7.75
N MET A 101 -15.09 13.49 7.43
CA MET A 101 -14.58 12.51 8.40
C MET A 101 -13.05 12.63 8.43
N PRO A 102 -12.40 12.53 9.60
CA PRO A 102 -10.95 12.57 9.67
C PRO A 102 -10.37 11.37 8.92
N GLU A 103 -9.77 11.65 7.77
CA GLU A 103 -9.09 10.66 6.94
C GLU A 103 -7.73 10.29 7.56
N GLN A 104 -7.32 9.04 7.39
CA GLN A 104 -6.01 8.59 7.83
C GLN A 104 -4.93 9.33 7.03
N ALA A 105 -3.94 9.91 7.72
CA ALA A 105 -2.79 10.52 7.07
C ALA A 105 -2.00 9.46 6.27
N VAL A 106 -1.67 9.79 5.02
CA VAL A 106 -0.86 8.96 4.14
C VAL A 106 0.52 9.60 3.98
N LEU A 107 1.56 8.81 4.24
CA LEU A 107 2.95 9.22 4.12
C LEU A 107 3.62 8.42 3.00
N GLY A 108 4.12 9.12 1.98
CA GLY A 108 5.06 8.58 1.01
C GLY A 108 6.42 8.40 1.67
N ILE A 109 7.02 7.22 1.48
CA ILE A 109 8.33 6.89 2.04
C ILE A 109 9.27 6.47 0.92
N THR A 110 10.34 7.24 0.71
CA THR A 110 11.41 6.89 -0.22
C THR A 110 12.67 6.58 0.56
N SER A 111 13.22 5.38 0.39
CA SER A 111 14.52 5.00 0.96
C SER A 111 15.61 5.05 -0.11
N GLY A 112 16.81 5.50 0.27
CA GLY A 112 17.91 5.66 -0.68
C GLY A 112 19.24 5.94 -0.01
N LEU A 113 20.21 6.32 -0.83
CA LEU A 113 21.55 6.71 -0.40
C LEU A 113 21.80 8.16 -0.83
N VAL A 114 22.31 8.99 0.08
CA VAL A 114 22.74 10.36 -0.20
C VAL A 114 24.23 10.48 0.02
N LEU A 115 24.89 11.33 -0.77
CA LEU A 115 26.31 11.63 -0.62
C LEU A 115 26.45 12.91 0.22
N ILE A 116 27.15 12.83 1.35
CA ILE A 116 27.47 13.96 2.22
C ILE A 116 28.97 14.00 2.36
N GLU A 117 29.62 15.07 1.87
CA GLU A 117 31.09 15.24 1.96
C GLU A 117 31.87 14.00 1.48
N ASP A 118 31.48 13.46 0.32
CA ASP A 118 32.03 12.23 -0.29
C ASP A 118 31.75 10.91 0.47
N ASP A 119 31.05 10.95 1.61
CA ASP A 119 30.56 9.76 2.31
C ASP A 119 29.13 9.38 1.88
N VAL A 120 28.92 8.10 1.60
CA VAL A 120 27.59 7.55 1.33
C VAL A 120 26.84 7.33 2.65
N ARG A 121 25.65 7.91 2.77
CA ARG A 121 24.78 7.81 3.95
C ARG A 121 23.41 7.25 3.56
N PRO A 122 22.84 6.30 4.34
CA PRO A 122 21.45 5.91 4.15
C PRO A 122 20.54 7.10 4.46
N ALA A 123 19.50 7.27 3.64
CA ALA A 123 18.52 8.32 3.77
C ALA A 123 17.10 7.77 3.65
N LEU A 124 16.20 8.41 4.39
CA LEU A 124 14.76 8.20 4.30
C LEU A 124 14.11 9.56 4.07
N VAL A 125 13.33 9.67 3.01
CA VAL A 125 12.50 10.84 2.71
C VAL A 125 11.06 10.48 3.04
N VAL A 126 10.42 11.32 3.85
CA VAL A 126 9.03 11.15 4.30
C VAL A 126 8.22 12.34 3.80
N GLU A 127 7.21 12.07 2.97
CA GLU A 127 6.41 13.09 2.30
C GLU A 127 4.93 12.85 2.59
N PRO A 128 4.26 13.74 3.35
CA PRO A 128 2.81 13.69 3.47
C PRO A 128 2.16 13.96 2.11
N THR A 129 1.16 13.15 1.75
CA THR A 129 0.39 13.39 0.50
C THR A 129 -0.61 14.54 0.65
N GLY A 130 -0.79 15.07 1.86
CA GLY A 130 -1.67 16.18 2.21
C GLY A 130 -1.43 16.66 3.65
N PRO A 131 -2.23 17.63 4.14
CA PRO A 131 -2.11 18.14 5.51
C PRO A 131 -2.25 17.03 6.56
N VAL A 132 -1.40 17.05 7.59
CA VAL A 132 -1.46 16.07 8.69
C VAL A 132 -1.95 16.76 9.96
N ALA A 133 -3.02 16.24 10.54
CA ALA A 133 -3.54 16.71 11.82
C ALA A 133 -3.26 15.69 12.93
N ARG A 134 -3.36 16.12 14.19
CA ARG A 134 -3.24 15.21 15.33
C ARG A 134 -4.31 14.14 15.34
N PRO A 135 -3.97 12.89 15.74
CA PRO A 135 -4.97 11.85 15.98
C PRO A 135 -6.05 12.34 16.95
N GLY A 136 -7.32 12.13 16.59
CA GLY A 136 -8.48 12.56 17.39
C GLY A 136 -8.92 14.02 17.16
N THR A 137 -8.30 14.75 16.23
CA THR A 137 -8.75 16.09 15.82
C THR A 137 -9.53 16.05 14.50
N ASP A 138 -10.26 17.14 14.20
CA ASP A 138 -11.04 17.32 12.97
C ASP A 138 -10.26 18.04 11.84
N GLY A 139 -8.95 18.19 12.01
CA GLY A 139 -8.06 18.90 11.09
C GLY A 139 -8.32 20.40 10.96
N SER A 140 -9.15 21.01 11.82
CA SER A 140 -9.40 22.46 11.79
C SER A 140 -8.17 23.30 12.17
N GLY A 141 -7.21 22.70 12.88
CA GLY A 141 -5.94 23.33 13.27
C GLY A 141 -4.94 23.53 12.13
N GLY A 142 -5.22 23.00 10.93
CA GLY A 142 -4.31 23.05 9.79
C GLY A 142 -3.30 21.90 9.76
N ASP A 143 -2.22 22.09 9.01
CA ASP A 143 -1.13 21.11 8.91
C ASP A 143 -0.19 21.22 10.12
N GLU A 144 -0.09 20.13 10.87
CA GLU A 144 0.72 19.99 12.08
C GLU A 144 1.94 19.07 11.88
N PHE A 145 2.20 18.57 10.66
CA PHE A 145 3.24 17.56 10.41
C PHE A 145 4.61 17.94 10.98
N LEU A 146 5.09 19.15 10.69
CA LEU A 146 6.41 19.61 11.17
C LEU A 146 6.45 19.79 12.70
N GLN A 147 5.35 20.20 13.32
CA GLN A 147 5.28 20.33 14.77
C GLN A 147 5.36 18.98 15.46
N LEU A 148 4.67 17.97 14.90
CA LEU A 148 4.75 16.60 15.39
C LEU A 148 6.17 16.05 15.30
N LEU A 149 6.90 16.34 14.22
CA LEU A 149 8.31 15.95 14.09
C LEU A 149 9.19 16.62 15.15
N LEU A 150 9.00 17.93 15.39
CA LEU A 150 9.72 18.66 16.44
C LEU A 150 9.49 18.06 17.84
N GLU A 151 8.24 17.72 18.16
CA GLU A 151 7.86 17.08 19.43
C GLU A 151 8.50 15.70 19.61
N GLN A 152 8.75 14.98 18.51
CA GLN A 152 9.48 13.70 18.53
C GLN A 152 11.01 13.86 18.49
N GLY A 153 11.51 15.10 18.59
CA GLY A 153 12.96 15.39 18.66
C GLY A 153 13.66 15.48 17.31
N PHE A 154 12.92 15.53 16.19
CA PHE A 154 13.49 15.86 14.90
C PHE A 154 13.71 17.37 14.82
N HIS A 155 14.86 17.80 14.33
CA HIS A 155 15.19 19.22 14.19
C HIS A 155 15.58 19.55 12.75
N PRO A 156 15.29 20.77 12.27
CA PRO A 156 15.81 21.24 11.00
C PRO A 156 17.32 21.10 10.98
N ALA A 157 17.86 20.61 9.85
CA ALA A 157 19.29 20.61 9.66
C ALA A 157 19.81 22.06 9.73
N PRO A 158 20.98 22.29 10.33
CA PRO A 158 21.60 23.61 10.32
C PRO A 158 21.82 24.05 8.87
N THR A 159 21.40 25.27 8.57
CA THR A 159 21.64 25.96 7.28
C THR A 159 23.10 26.34 7.11
#